data_AF-A0A4U6N3Q5-F1
#
_entry.id   AF-A0A4U6N3Q5-F1
#
_cell.length_a   1.000
_cell.length_b   1.000
_cell.length_c   1.000
_cell.angle_alpha   90.00
_cell.angle_beta   90.00
_cell.angle_gamma   90.00
#
_symmetry.space_group_name_H-M   'P 1'
#
loop_
_entity.id
_entity.type
_entity.pdbx_description
1 polymer ?
#
loop_
_entity_poly.entity_id
_entity_poly.type
_entity_poly.pdbx_seq_one_letter_code
_entity_poly.pdbx_strand_id
1 'polypeptide(L)'
;MRSFAYVMPASCPGGPRDTWRGSSTSANRDGEEERAAPPFVVVDLLDDLKAALQQPGTGTWLSLVMTLSASGTLDIDDNYDEKPDFGFEVSAHDYSLELQRFPRADEAVPAWWQERIAQGGPS
;
A
#
# COMPACT_ATOMS: atom_id res chain seq x y z
N MET A 1 -2.13 13.51 -16.62
CA MET A 1 -2.80 12.43 -15.86
C MET A 1 -2.14 12.39 -14.49
N ARG A 2 -2.88 12.17 -13.38
CA ARG A 2 -2.26 12.02 -12.06
C ARG A 2 -2.38 10.55 -11.65
N SER A 3 -1.26 9.90 -11.39
CA SER A 3 -1.23 8.51 -10.94
C SER A 3 -0.64 8.45 -9.53
N PHE A 4 -1.31 7.72 -8.65
CA PHE A 4 -0.93 7.54 -7.26
C PHE A 4 -0.65 6.06 -7.07
N ALA A 5 0.58 5.71 -6.72
CA ALA A 5 0.90 4.37 -6.26
C ALA A 5 0.89 4.39 -4.73
N TYR A 6 -0.03 3.64 -4.13
CA TYR A 6 -0.14 3.52 -2.69
C TYR A 6 0.16 2.09 -2.28
N VAL A 7 1.18 1.94 -1.45
CA VAL A 7 1.62 0.66 -0.92
C VAL A 7 1.73 0.82 0.59
N MET A 8 0.83 0.18 1.34
CA MET A 8 0.88 0.19 2.80
C MET A 8 1.32 -1.16 3.33
N PRO A 9 2.42 -1.22 4.08
CA PRO A 9 2.50 -2.19 5.17
C PRO A 9 1.58 -1.77 6.33
N ALA A 10 1.19 -2.74 7.16
CA ALA A 10 0.21 -2.62 8.26
C ALA A 10 0.30 -1.47 9.22
N SER A 11 1.53 -1.02 9.40
CA SER A 11 1.92 -0.08 10.40
C SER A 11 3.04 0.73 9.80
N CYS A 12 2.92 2.04 9.94
CA CYS A 12 4.10 2.88 10.06
C CYS A 12 4.94 2.29 11.20
N PRO A 13 6.15 1.77 10.96
CA PRO A 13 6.97 1.27 12.04
C PRO A 13 7.38 2.46 12.91
N GLY A 14 6.73 2.62 14.06
CA GLY A 14 7.19 3.36 15.25
C GLY A 14 7.68 4.81 15.10
N GLY A 15 7.54 5.44 13.94
CA GLY A 15 8.12 6.74 13.61
C GLY A 15 7.07 7.81 13.30
N PRO A 16 7.44 9.10 13.37
CA PRO A 16 6.54 10.19 12.99
C PRO A 16 6.09 10.03 11.53
N ARG A 17 4.81 10.37 11.25
CA ARG A 17 4.13 10.27 9.94
C ARG A 17 4.94 10.90 8.78
N ASP A 18 5.83 11.81 9.12
CA ASP A 18 6.74 12.59 8.27
C ASP A 18 7.82 11.72 7.58
N THR A 19 8.01 10.47 8.02
CA THR A 19 9.04 9.56 7.48
C THR A 19 8.53 8.62 6.38
N TRP A 20 7.22 8.58 6.13
CA TRP A 20 6.62 7.69 5.13
C TRP A 20 6.86 8.21 3.71
N ARG A 21 7.33 7.32 2.81
CA ARG A 21 7.52 7.61 1.38
C ARG A 21 6.61 6.74 0.52
N GLY A 22 5.31 7.04 0.47
CA GLY A 22 4.53 6.70 -0.72
C GLY A 22 4.97 7.56 -1.89
N SER A 23 4.86 7.03 -3.10
CA SER A 23 5.16 7.79 -4.31
C SER A 23 3.90 8.08 -5.10
N SER A 24 3.60 9.36 -5.27
CA SER A 24 2.70 9.82 -6.31
C SER A 24 3.51 10.31 -7.50
N THR A 25 3.02 10.07 -8.70
CA THR A 25 3.55 10.64 -9.94
C THR A 25 2.49 11.59 -10.50
N SER A 26 2.77 12.89 -10.48
CA SER A 26 1.91 13.87 -11.11
C SER A 26 2.54 14.39 -12.38
N ALA A 27 1.85 14.25 -13.52
CA ALA A 27 2.22 14.97 -14.72
C ALA A 27 1.78 16.45 -14.58
N ASN A 28 2.72 17.38 -14.73
CA ASN A 28 2.41 18.81 -14.82
C ASN A 28 1.74 19.15 -16.18
N ARG A 29 1.41 20.42 -16.41
CA ARG A 29 0.79 20.87 -17.68
C ARG A 29 1.66 20.62 -18.91
N ASP A 30 2.97 20.49 -18.70
CA ASP A 30 3.97 20.28 -19.75
C ASP A 30 4.28 18.79 -19.97
N GLY A 31 3.61 17.89 -19.23
CA GLY A 31 3.76 16.45 -19.35
C GLY A 31 4.94 15.86 -18.59
N GLU A 32 5.68 16.67 -17.83
CA GLU A 32 6.74 16.16 -16.96
C GLU A 32 6.14 15.49 -15.73
N GLU A 33 6.59 14.27 -15.48
CA GLU A 33 6.24 13.47 -14.33
C GLU A 33 7.08 13.85 -13.11
N GLU A 34 6.47 14.51 -12.14
CA GLU A 34 7.09 14.82 -10.86
C GLU A 34 6.70 13.75 -9.84
N ARG A 35 7.71 13.11 -9.23
CA ARG A 35 7.53 12.18 -8.12
C ARG A 35 7.48 12.98 -6.82
N ALA A 36 6.32 13.01 -6.18
CA ALA A 36 6.10 13.71 -4.92
C ALA A 36 5.42 12.80 -3.90
N ALA A 37 5.56 13.12 -2.62
CA ALA A 37 4.74 12.49 -1.58
C ALA A 37 3.28 12.95 -1.76
N PRO A 38 2.29 12.04 -1.68
CA PRO A 38 0.89 12.44 -1.74
C PRO A 38 0.54 13.28 -0.50
N PRO A 39 -0.41 14.22 -0.59
CA PRO A 39 -0.94 14.92 0.58
C PRO A 39 -1.46 13.95 1.64
N PHE A 40 -1.24 14.24 2.92
CA PHE A 40 -1.66 13.37 4.02
C PHE A 40 -3.15 13.02 4.00
N VAL A 41 -4.01 13.95 3.57
CA VAL A 41 -5.45 13.69 3.42
C VAL A 41 -5.75 12.53 2.46
N VAL A 42 -4.94 12.35 1.41
CA VAL A 42 -5.09 11.23 0.48
C VAL A 42 -4.66 9.92 1.15
N VAL A 43 -3.62 9.96 1.98
CA VAL A 43 -3.16 8.80 2.76
C VAL A 43 -4.24 8.32 3.73
N ASP A 44 -4.85 9.24 4.49
CA ASP A 44 -5.92 8.89 5.45
C ASP A 44 -7.16 8.32 4.73
N LEU A 45 -7.55 8.90 3.59
CA LEU A 45 -8.67 8.38 2.79
C LEU A 45 -8.40 6.97 2.24
N LEU A 46 -7.14 6.66 1.91
CA LEU A 46 -6.75 5.34 1.43
C LEU A 46 -6.72 4.30 2.55
N ASP A 47 -6.35 4.70 3.78
CA ASP A 47 -6.47 3.87 4.97
C ASP A 47 -7.95 3.51 5.25
N ASP A 48 -8.85 4.49 5.17
CA ASP A 48 -10.29 4.28 5.32
C ASP A 48 -10.83 3.35 4.22
N LEU A 49 -10.40 3.55 2.97
CA LEU A 49 -10.78 2.69 1.85
C LEU A 49 -10.29 1.26 2.05
N LYS A 50 -9.05 1.08 2.51
CA LYS A 50 -8.45 -0.24 2.78
C LYS A 50 -9.26 -1.01 3.82
N ALA A 51 -9.69 -0.33 4.88
CA ALA A 51 -10.55 -0.91 5.92
C ALA A 51 -11.95 -1.22 5.41
N ALA A 52 -12.54 -0.34 4.60
CA ALA A 52 -13.87 -0.54 4.03
C ALA A 52 -13.92 -1.70 3.01
N LEU A 53 -12.83 -1.96 2.30
CA LEU A 53 -12.72 -3.04 1.29
C LEU A 53 -12.17 -4.36 1.84
N GLN A 54 -11.97 -4.46 3.16
CA GLN A 54 -11.57 -5.73 3.78
C GLN A 54 -12.67 -6.79 3.62
N GLN A 55 -12.25 -7.99 3.21
CA GLN A 55 -13.10 -9.15 3.03
C GLN A 55 -12.74 -10.23 4.06
N PRO A 56 -13.73 -10.85 4.73
CA PRO A 56 -13.46 -11.95 5.66
C PRO A 56 -12.68 -13.09 4.99
N GLY A 57 -11.60 -13.54 5.62
CA GLY A 57 -10.78 -14.66 5.14
C GLY A 57 -9.84 -14.34 3.96
N THR A 58 -10.07 -13.25 3.22
CA THR A 58 -9.16 -12.80 2.13
C THR A 58 -8.30 -11.61 2.56
N GLY A 59 -8.74 -10.87 3.58
CA GLY A 59 -8.10 -9.63 4.01
C GLY A 59 -8.45 -8.48 3.06
N THR A 60 -7.49 -7.57 2.85
CA THR A 60 -7.62 -6.40 1.97
C THR A 60 -6.45 -6.36 1.00
N TRP A 61 -6.51 -5.51 -0.03
CA TRP A 61 -5.46 -5.35 -1.04
C TRP A 61 -4.10 -5.00 -0.40
N LEU A 62 -3.01 -5.46 -1.01
CA LEU A 62 -1.61 -5.23 -0.61
C LEU A 62 -1.05 -3.92 -1.16
N SER A 63 -1.39 -3.63 -2.41
CA SER A 63 -1.06 -2.38 -3.08
C SER A 63 -2.22 -1.92 -3.94
N LEU A 64 -2.32 -0.61 -4.11
CA LEU A 64 -3.34 0.05 -4.91
C LEU A 64 -2.67 1.08 -5.80
N VAL A 65 -2.89 1.00 -7.11
CA VAL A 65 -2.55 2.07 -8.05
C VAL A 65 -3.84 2.75 -8.46
N MET A 66 -3.89 4.06 -8.28
CA MET A 66 -5.06 4.88 -8.58
C MET A 66 -4.69 5.94 -9.61
N THR A 67 -5.38 5.94 -10.74
CA THR A 67 -5.14 6.88 -11.83
C THR A 67 -6.36 7.78 -12.01
N LEU A 68 -6.20 9.08 -11.73
CA LEU A 68 -7.23 10.09 -11.94
C LEU A 68 -6.88 10.93 -13.18
N SER A 69 -7.75 10.86 -14.18
CA SER A 69 -7.66 11.67 -15.39
C SER A 69 -8.23 13.08 -15.17
N ALA A 70 -7.84 14.03 -16.01
CA ALA A 70 -8.36 15.39 -15.96
C ALA A 70 -9.87 15.47 -16.30
N SER A 71 -10.40 14.48 -17.02
CA SER A 71 -11.83 14.34 -17.33
C SER A 71 -12.65 13.75 -16.17
N GLY A 72 -12.01 13.41 -15.05
CA GLY A 72 -12.67 12.84 -13.87
C GLY A 72 -12.84 11.33 -13.89
N THR A 73 -12.31 10.63 -14.90
CA THR A 73 -12.25 9.16 -14.89
C THR A 73 -11.23 8.70 -13.87
N LEU A 74 -11.66 7.79 -13.00
CA LEU A 74 -10.87 7.11 -11.98
C LEU A 74 -10.67 5.65 -12.39
N ASP A 75 -9.41 5.23 -12.47
CA ASP A 75 -9.01 3.85 -12.69
C ASP A 75 -8.25 3.34 -11.47
N ILE A 76 -8.51 2.10 -11.09
CA ILE A 76 -7.97 1.48 -9.87
C ILE A 76 -7.46 0.09 -10.23
N ASP A 77 -6.21 -0.18 -9.87
CA ASP A 77 -5.56 -1.48 -9.97
C ASP A 77 -5.14 -1.93 -8.57
N ASP A 78 -5.84 -2.94 -8.05
CA ASP A 78 -5.64 -3.50 -6.72
C ASP A 78 -4.99 -4.89 -6.80
N ASN A 79 -3.96 -5.09 -5.99
CA ASN A 79 -3.21 -6.32 -5.96
C ASN A 79 -3.34 -6.99 -4.58
N TYR A 80 -3.78 -8.24 -4.55
CA TYR A 80 -3.96 -9.03 -3.33
C TYR A 80 -2.86 -10.05 -3.06
N ASP A 81 -2.05 -10.37 -4.07
CA ASP A 81 -1.27 -11.61 -4.12
C ASP A 81 0.22 -11.38 -4.41
N GLU A 82 0.54 -10.48 -5.33
CA GLU A 82 1.91 -10.21 -5.74
C GLU A 82 2.63 -9.37 -4.70
N LYS A 83 3.94 -9.63 -4.51
CA LYS A 83 4.77 -8.80 -3.63
C LYS A 83 4.94 -7.41 -4.25
N PRO A 84 4.43 -6.33 -3.62
CA PRO A 84 4.62 -4.99 -4.14
C PRO A 84 6.10 -4.58 -4.10
N ASP A 85 6.52 -3.72 -5.02
CA ASP A 85 7.75 -2.95 -4.85
C ASP A 85 7.47 -1.77 -3.91
N PHE A 86 7.84 -1.93 -2.65
CA PHE A 86 7.68 -0.90 -1.62
C PHE A 86 8.68 0.26 -1.78
N GLY A 87 9.77 0.07 -2.54
CA GLY A 87 10.88 1.03 -2.57
C GLY A 87 11.69 1.10 -1.26
N PHE A 88 11.39 0.24 -0.29
CA PHE A 88 12.12 0.06 0.97
C PHE A 88 11.91 -1.37 1.50
N GLU A 89 12.72 -1.77 2.49
CA GLU A 89 12.56 -3.08 3.12
C GLU A 89 11.51 -3.03 4.22
N VAL A 90 10.45 -3.84 4.09
CA VAL A 90 9.40 -4.00 5.11
C VAL A 90 9.84 -5.06 6.13
N SER A 91 9.69 -4.78 7.41
CA SER A 91 10.07 -5.69 8.49
C SER A 91 9.12 -6.89 8.58
N ALA A 92 9.60 -8.03 9.09
CA ALA A 92 8.74 -9.19 9.38
C ALA A 92 7.64 -8.87 10.41
N HIS A 93 7.92 -7.92 11.32
CA HIS A 93 6.95 -7.45 12.29
C HIS A 93 5.77 -6.71 11.62
N ASP A 94 6.05 -5.81 10.68
CA ASP A 94 5.02 -5.06 9.97
C ASP A 94 4.13 -5.99 9.13
N TYR A 95 4.72 -6.99 8.47
CA TYR A 95 3.97 -8.05 7.81
C TYR A 95 3.05 -8.82 8.76
N SER A 96 3.47 -9.06 10.00
CA SER A 96 2.66 -9.75 11.00
C SER A 96 1.54 -8.85 11.55
N LEU A 97 1.78 -7.54 11.66
CA LEU A 97 0.76 -6.57 12.04
C LEU A 97 -0.33 -6.45 10.96
N GLU A 98 0.01 -6.64 9.67
CA GLU A 98 -0.97 -6.49 8.57
C GLU A 98 -1.97 -7.62 8.63
N LEU A 99 -1.51 -8.85 8.89
CA LEU A 99 -2.41 -9.99 9.11
C LEU A 99 -3.26 -9.85 10.37
N GLN A 100 -2.75 -9.19 11.42
CA GLN A 100 -3.54 -8.91 12.62
C GLN A 100 -4.64 -7.87 12.34
N ARG A 101 -4.33 -6.84 11.56
CA ARG A 101 -5.27 -5.76 11.21
C ARG A 101 -6.29 -6.23 10.18
N PHE A 102 -5.87 -7.00 9.18
CA PHE A 102 -6.70 -7.50 8.09
C PHE A 102 -6.53 -9.03 7.95
N PRO A 103 -7.22 -9.82 8.79
CA PRO A 103 -7.05 -11.26 8.83
C PRO A 103 -7.32 -11.94 7.49
N ARG A 104 -6.40 -12.83 7.13
CA ARG A 104 -6.47 -13.72 5.97
C ARG A 104 -6.49 -15.16 6.46
N ALA A 105 -7.20 -16.03 5.74
CA ALA A 105 -7.06 -17.47 5.89
C ALA A 105 -5.66 -17.89 5.44
N ASP A 106 -5.11 -18.97 6.00
CA ASP A 106 -3.74 -19.43 5.71
C ASP A 106 -3.48 -19.62 4.21
N GLU A 107 -4.50 -20.10 3.48
CA GLU A 107 -4.47 -20.32 2.03
C GLU A 107 -4.45 -19.01 1.21
N ALA A 108 -4.93 -17.90 1.79
CA ALA A 108 -4.99 -16.57 1.18
C ALA A 108 -3.78 -15.68 1.54
N VAL A 109 -2.84 -16.20 2.35
CA VAL A 109 -1.55 -15.53 2.61
C VAL A 109 -0.53 -16.02 1.58
N PRO A 110 -0.02 -15.16 0.69
CA PRO A 110 0.97 -15.55 -0.31
C PRO A 110 2.24 -16.15 0.30
N ALA A 111 2.85 -17.12 -0.38
CA ALA A 111 4.03 -17.84 0.12
C ALA A 111 5.19 -16.91 0.49
N TRP A 112 5.46 -15.89 -0.34
CA TRP A 112 6.53 -14.92 -0.08
C TRP A 112 6.33 -14.13 1.24
N TRP A 113 5.08 -13.93 1.67
CA TRP A 113 4.76 -13.23 2.90
C TRP A 113 5.00 -14.16 4.09
N GLN A 114 4.52 -15.42 4.00
CA GLN A 114 4.77 -16.44 5.02
C GLN A 114 6.28 -16.65 5.24
N GLU A 115 7.04 -16.77 4.15
CA GLU A 115 8.50 -16.88 4.16
C GLU A 115 9.14 -15.67 4.85
N ARG A 116 8.66 -14.45 4.56
CA ARG A 116 9.20 -13.23 5.15
C ARG A 116 8.95 -13.15 6.65
N ILE A 117 7.79 -13.60 7.14
CA ILE A 117 7.50 -13.71 8.57
C ILE A 117 8.39 -14.78 9.22
N ALA A 118 8.53 -15.94 8.59
CA ALA A 118 9.29 -17.08 9.12
C ALA A 118 10.81 -16.82 9.18
N GLN A 119 11.37 -16.10 8.21
CA GLN A 119 12.79 -15.74 8.18
C GLN A 119 13.16 -14.79 9.33
N GLY A 120 12.19 -14.04 9.86
CA GLY A 120 12.47 -12.92 10.75
C GLY A 120 13.24 -11.82 10.03
N GLY A 121 13.21 -10.63 10.60
CA GLY A 121 13.95 -9.48 10.10
C GLY A 121 14.25 -8.53 11.26
N PRO A 122 15.08 -7.49 11.05
CA PRO A 122 15.29 -6.49 12.07
C PRO A 122 13.92 -5.93 12.53
N SER A 123 13.71 -5.92 13.85
CA SER A 123 12.60 -5.22 14.50
C SER A 123 12.90 -3.73 14.60
#